data_AF-A0A8T1RAW3-F1
#
_entry.id   AF-A0A8T1RAW3-F1
#
_cell.length_a   1.000
_cell.length_b   1.000
_cell.length_c   1.000
_cell.angle_alpha   90.00
_cell.angle_beta   90.00
_cell.angle_gamma   90.00
#
_symmetry.space_group_name_H-M   'P 1'
#
loop_
_entity.id
_entity.type
_entity.pdbx_description
1 polymer ?
#
loop_
_entity_poly.entity_id
_entity_poly.type
_entity_poly.pdbx_seq_one_letter_code
_entity_poly.pdbx_strand_id
1 'polypeptide(L)'
;MGKRLQSAVMQPDRVEKRLRRTKPICSCSSPRPPFLTAHSSFSWFEEDVWSEIAKFMDGRSLVMLALTSKWFHRMIMEDNIWKLVCLRDLQVPAPDHVAFKWINLYTSSFDWMRIGAFFLESSVALLTDRLNLPAKIPEEDATKRMLQSCDCCLLDNVKSGIWIADLQLVRCPVCDLNTCDGTMQTLDARHIELFLCEGFQNGSWEYELIGSHDVKERVDGASGAIFDVKHLEDRTSRAVFDLKSWAGKPNDWQPKATITLHAVAVNTNLQENEGLHIKYQTMRAGADGQVVSIRISQQLL
;
A
#
# COMPACT_ATOMS: atom_id res chain seq x y z
N MET A 1 57.43 -45.64 5.21
CA MET A 1 58.38 -46.63 4.64
C MET A 1 57.66 -47.96 4.61
N GLY A 2 57.50 -48.71 3.52
CA GLY A 2 58.29 -48.82 2.32
C GLY A 2 58.54 -50.31 2.07
N LYS A 3 57.76 -50.89 1.14
CA LYS A 3 58.04 -52.06 0.27
C LYS A 3 58.35 -53.44 0.89
N ARG A 4 57.58 -54.46 0.46
CA ARG A 4 57.97 -55.63 -0.40
C ARG A 4 56.84 -56.67 -0.36
N LEU A 5 56.16 -57.03 -1.47
CA LEU A 5 56.55 -57.95 -2.57
C LEU A 5 57.05 -59.29 -2.00
N GLN A 6 56.53 -60.48 -2.32
CA GLN A 6 55.95 -60.99 -3.57
C GLN A 6 55.47 -62.45 -3.37
N SER A 7 54.43 -62.87 -4.12
CA SER A 7 54.18 -64.22 -4.72
C SER A 7 54.10 -65.48 -3.80
N ALA A 8 53.30 -66.53 -4.05
CA ALA A 8 52.90 -67.12 -5.32
C ALA A 8 51.62 -68.00 -5.21
N VAL A 9 50.93 -68.01 -6.36
CA VAL A 9 49.92 -68.89 -6.98
C VAL A 9 49.74 -70.34 -6.46
N MET A 10 48.48 -70.76 -6.27
CA MET A 10 47.87 -71.97 -6.87
C MET A 10 46.33 -71.92 -6.77
N GLN A 11 45.65 -72.17 -7.90
CA GLN A 11 44.20 -72.39 -8.09
C GLN A 11 44.00 -73.89 -8.43
N PRO A 12 42.87 -74.54 -8.08
CA PRO A 12 41.69 -74.44 -8.96
C PRO A 12 40.31 -74.49 -8.27
N ASP A 13 39.32 -74.08 -9.07
CA ASP A 13 37.87 -74.05 -8.84
C ASP A 13 37.28 -75.24 -8.06
N ARG A 14 36.35 -74.91 -7.15
CA ARG A 14 35.06 -75.60 -7.00
C ARG A 14 34.05 -74.75 -6.21
N VAL A 15 32.84 -74.70 -6.76
CA VAL A 15 31.61 -74.02 -6.36
C VAL A 15 31.23 -74.27 -4.89
N GLU A 16 30.88 -73.23 -4.12
CA GLU A 16 29.73 -73.27 -3.20
C GLU A 16 29.31 -71.90 -2.60
N LYS A 17 28.03 -71.86 -2.24
CA LYS A 17 27.13 -70.70 -2.13
C LYS A 17 27.38 -69.80 -0.91
N ARG A 18 27.28 -68.48 -1.12
CA ARG A 18 27.29 -67.45 -0.05
C ARG A 18 26.17 -67.67 0.98
N LEU A 19 26.58 -67.70 2.24
CA LEU A 19 25.75 -67.68 3.45
C LEU A 19 24.79 -66.47 3.46
N ARG A 20 23.49 -66.76 3.58
CA ARG A 20 22.41 -65.77 3.81
C ARG A 20 22.56 -65.14 5.19
N ARG A 21 22.64 -63.82 5.23
CA ARG A 21 22.57 -63.03 6.46
C ARG A 21 21.12 -62.93 6.95
N THR A 22 21.00 -62.94 8.27
CA THR A 22 19.83 -63.13 9.14
C THR A 22 18.71 -62.08 9.01
N LYS A 23 17.46 -62.53 9.16
CA LYS A 23 16.22 -61.71 9.19
C LYS A 23 16.15 -60.84 10.45
N PRO A 24 15.67 -59.59 10.36
CA PRO A 24 15.03 -58.92 11.49
C PRO A 24 13.51 -59.16 11.52
N ILE A 25 12.96 -58.83 12.68
CA ILE A 25 11.69 -59.24 13.30
C ILE A 25 10.43 -58.85 12.50
N CYS A 26 9.43 -59.73 12.58
CA CYS A 26 8.11 -59.65 11.98
C CYS A 26 7.31 -58.44 12.50
N SER A 27 6.86 -57.55 11.60
CA SER A 27 5.87 -56.51 11.91
C SER A 27 4.46 -57.04 11.65
N CYS A 28 3.57 -56.83 12.60
CA CYS A 28 2.17 -57.24 12.54
C CYS A 28 1.47 -56.63 11.31
N SER A 29 0.92 -57.48 10.44
CA SER A 29 0.03 -57.09 9.35
C SER A 29 -1.35 -56.76 9.92
N SER A 30 -1.63 -55.49 10.23
CA SER A 30 -3.01 -55.04 10.41
C SER A 30 -3.71 -55.04 9.05
N PRO A 31 -4.94 -55.58 8.91
CA PRO A 31 -5.68 -55.52 7.66
C PRO A 31 -5.95 -54.06 7.32
N ARG A 32 -5.41 -53.60 6.18
CA ARG A 32 -5.71 -52.26 5.64
C ARG A 32 -7.20 -52.22 5.27
N PRO A 33 -7.98 -51.24 5.76
CA PRO A 33 -9.31 -50.98 5.22
C PRO A 33 -9.17 -50.60 3.74
N PRO A 34 -10.11 -51.00 2.86
CA PRO A 34 -10.03 -50.74 1.42
C PRO A 34 -10.16 -49.25 1.04
N PHE A 35 -10.22 -48.34 2.02
CA PHE A 35 -10.38 -46.90 1.80
C PHE A 35 -9.07 -46.12 1.56
N LEU A 36 -7.90 -46.78 1.59
CA LEU A 36 -6.59 -46.10 1.39
C LEU A 36 -5.95 -46.32 0.02
N THR A 37 -6.70 -46.88 -0.94
CA THR A 37 -6.33 -46.92 -2.35
C THR A 37 -7.43 -46.33 -3.20
N ALA A 38 -7.63 -45.03 -3.03
CA ALA A 38 -7.91 -44.15 -4.13
C ALA A 38 -6.92 -43.01 -3.99
N HIS A 39 -6.20 -42.68 -5.05
CA HIS A 39 -5.81 -41.29 -5.23
C HIS A 39 -7.07 -40.49 -4.98
N SER A 40 -7.15 -39.79 -3.83
CA SER A 40 -8.02 -38.64 -3.75
C SER A 40 -7.43 -37.69 -4.77
N SER A 41 -7.88 -37.84 -6.02
CA SER A 41 -7.97 -36.74 -6.94
C SER A 41 -8.76 -35.70 -6.18
N PHE A 42 -8.03 -34.84 -5.46
CA PHE A 42 -8.50 -33.51 -5.16
C PHE A 42 -9.17 -33.06 -6.45
N SER A 43 -10.47 -32.88 -6.43
CA SER A 43 -11.24 -32.64 -7.65
C SER A 43 -10.65 -31.40 -8.32
N TRP A 44 -10.10 -31.56 -9.53
CA TRP A 44 -9.61 -30.46 -10.36
C TRP A 44 -10.76 -29.60 -10.92
N PHE A 45 -12.02 -29.97 -10.62
CA PHE A 45 -13.18 -29.10 -10.67
C PHE A 45 -13.27 -28.45 -9.28
N GLU A 46 -12.99 -27.17 -9.06
CA GLU A 46 -13.09 -26.01 -9.93
C GLU A 46 -11.90 -25.07 -9.64
N GLU A 47 -10.99 -24.89 -10.60
CA GLU A 47 -10.04 -23.77 -10.61
C GLU A 47 -10.76 -22.43 -10.32
N ASP A 48 -12.01 -22.33 -10.78
CA ASP A 48 -12.92 -21.24 -10.49
C ASP A 48 -13.25 -21.11 -8.99
N VAL A 49 -13.58 -22.19 -8.26
CA VAL A 49 -13.96 -22.07 -6.83
C VAL A 49 -12.78 -21.65 -5.98
N TRP A 50 -11.59 -22.19 -6.22
CA TRP A 50 -10.42 -21.74 -5.47
C TRP A 50 -10.02 -20.30 -5.83
N SER A 51 -10.21 -19.89 -7.09
CA SER A 51 -10.08 -18.50 -7.49
C SER A 51 -11.10 -17.60 -6.80
N GLU A 52 -12.36 -18.03 -6.65
CA GLU A 52 -13.39 -17.30 -5.87
C GLU A 52 -13.02 -17.22 -4.39
N ILE A 53 -12.60 -18.33 -3.76
CA ILE A 53 -12.17 -18.35 -2.36
C ILE A 53 -10.98 -17.40 -2.15
N ALA A 54 -10.02 -17.40 -3.07
CA ALA A 54 -8.84 -16.54 -3.00
C ALA A 54 -9.19 -15.04 -2.94
N LYS A 55 -10.29 -14.61 -3.57
CA LYS A 55 -10.78 -13.22 -3.51
C LYS A 55 -11.17 -12.76 -2.10
N PHE A 56 -11.40 -13.68 -1.17
CA PHE A 56 -11.77 -13.37 0.22
C PHE A 56 -10.61 -13.56 1.21
N MET A 57 -9.45 -14.04 0.74
CA MET A 57 -8.28 -14.23 1.58
C MET A 57 -7.43 -12.95 1.62
N ASP A 58 -6.85 -12.64 2.78
CA ASP A 58 -5.80 -11.61 2.87
C ASP A 58 -4.51 -12.07 2.17
N GLY A 59 -3.64 -11.13 1.82
CA GLY A 59 -2.41 -11.45 1.08
C GLY A 59 -1.49 -12.42 1.80
N ARG A 60 -1.42 -12.38 3.14
CA ARG A 60 -0.59 -13.31 3.92
C ARG A 60 -1.16 -14.72 3.84
N SER A 61 -2.46 -14.87 3.99
CA SER A 61 -3.17 -16.14 3.87
C SER A 61 -3.01 -16.74 2.46
N LEU A 62 -3.06 -15.92 1.40
CA LEU A 62 -2.78 -16.35 0.02
C LEU A 62 -1.37 -16.86 -0.15
N VAL A 63 -0.36 -16.13 0.34
CA VAL A 63 1.03 -16.59 0.28
C VAL A 63 1.20 -17.91 1.05
N MET A 64 0.61 -18.04 2.23
CA MET A 64 0.64 -19.28 3.00
C MET A 64 0.01 -20.45 2.25
N LEU A 65 -1.13 -20.23 1.57
CA LEU A 65 -1.78 -21.25 0.74
C LEU A 65 -0.92 -21.63 -0.47
N ALA A 66 -0.27 -20.67 -1.12
CA ALA A 66 0.64 -20.90 -2.24
C ALA A 66 1.81 -21.83 -1.86
N LEU A 67 2.26 -21.77 -0.60
CA LEU A 67 3.35 -22.61 -0.09
C LEU A 67 2.93 -24.08 0.15
N THR A 68 1.64 -24.39 0.16
CA THR A 68 1.17 -25.75 0.48
C THR A 68 1.34 -26.74 -0.68
N SER A 69 1.29 -26.27 -1.94
CA SER A 69 1.47 -27.12 -3.12
C SER A 69 1.82 -26.33 -4.38
N LYS A 70 2.41 -27.01 -5.38
CA LYS A 70 2.72 -26.41 -6.69
C LYS A 70 1.47 -25.96 -7.46
N TRP A 71 0.32 -26.58 -7.22
CA TRP A 71 -0.92 -26.21 -7.89
C TRP A 71 -1.45 -24.87 -7.35
N PHE A 72 -1.58 -24.76 -6.01
CA PHE A 72 -1.95 -23.50 -5.35
C PHE A 72 -0.98 -22.37 -5.68
N HIS A 73 0.31 -22.66 -5.72
CA HIS A 73 1.30 -21.66 -6.14
C HIS A 73 1.00 -21.10 -7.54
N ARG A 74 0.68 -21.94 -8.52
CA ARG A 74 0.40 -21.46 -9.88
C ARG A 74 -0.84 -20.58 -9.92
N MET A 75 -1.94 -21.05 -9.34
CA MET A 75 -3.21 -20.32 -9.29
C MET A 75 -3.10 -18.98 -8.55
N ILE A 76 -2.48 -18.97 -7.36
CA ILE A 76 -2.37 -17.75 -6.54
C ILE A 76 -1.43 -16.72 -7.17
N MET A 77 -0.43 -17.15 -7.93
CA MET A 77 0.49 -16.23 -8.62
C MET A 77 -0.11 -15.65 -9.91
N GLU A 78 -1.36 -15.98 -10.25
CA GLU A 78 -2.08 -15.31 -11.32
C GLU A 78 -2.38 -13.86 -10.96
N ASP A 79 -2.09 -12.96 -11.89
CA ASP A 79 -2.16 -11.52 -11.65
C ASP A 79 -3.60 -11.04 -11.36
N ASN A 80 -4.61 -11.75 -11.90
CA ASN A 80 -6.02 -11.47 -11.67
C ASN A 80 -6.42 -11.66 -10.19
N ILE A 81 -5.82 -12.62 -9.48
CA ILE A 81 -6.06 -12.83 -8.05
C ILE A 81 -5.57 -11.60 -7.29
N TRP A 82 -4.34 -11.16 -7.56
CA TRP A 82 -3.77 -9.99 -6.91
C TRP A 82 -4.47 -8.69 -7.30
N LYS A 83 -4.97 -8.57 -8.53
CA LYS A 83 -5.84 -7.44 -8.93
C LYS A 83 -7.05 -7.33 -8.02
N LEU A 84 -7.76 -8.44 -7.83
CA LEU A 84 -8.98 -8.46 -7.02
C LEU A 84 -8.69 -8.19 -5.55
N VAL A 85 -7.62 -8.78 -5.01
CA VAL A 85 -7.16 -8.56 -3.63
C VAL A 85 -6.76 -7.11 -3.41
N CYS A 86 -5.95 -6.53 -4.31
CA CYS A 86 -5.57 -5.11 -4.25
C CYS A 86 -6.80 -4.20 -4.26
N LEU A 87 -7.71 -4.36 -5.22
CA LEU A 87 -8.87 -3.49 -5.36
C LEU A 87 -9.84 -3.62 -4.18
N ARG A 88 -10.02 -4.83 -3.65
CA ARG A 88 -10.79 -5.06 -2.42
C ARG A 88 -10.18 -4.35 -1.22
N ASP A 89 -8.86 -4.53 -1.01
CA ASP A 89 -8.18 -3.97 0.16
C ASP A 89 -8.08 -2.44 0.08
N LEU A 90 -7.93 -1.89 -1.13
CA LEU A 90 -7.90 -0.45 -1.38
C LEU A 90 -9.30 0.20 -1.46
N GLN A 91 -10.35 -0.59 -1.71
CA GLN A 91 -11.74 -0.13 -1.87
C GLN A 91 -11.92 0.93 -2.98
N VAL A 92 -11.20 0.76 -4.09
CA VAL A 92 -11.21 1.65 -5.26
C VAL A 92 -11.64 0.90 -6.53
N PRO A 93 -12.19 1.59 -7.55
CA PRO A 93 -12.58 0.96 -8.80
C PRO A 93 -11.37 0.38 -9.54
N ALA A 94 -11.64 -0.64 -10.36
CA ALA A 94 -10.63 -1.19 -11.25
C ALA A 94 -10.24 -0.14 -12.30
N PRO A 95 -8.94 0.16 -12.46
CA PRO A 95 -8.48 0.95 -13.60
C PRO A 95 -8.65 0.14 -14.89
N ASP A 96 -8.88 0.84 -16.01
CA ASP A 96 -9.10 0.20 -17.31
C ASP A 96 -7.91 -0.66 -17.73
N HIS A 97 -6.71 -0.07 -17.72
CA HIS A 97 -5.48 -0.72 -18.11
C HIS A 97 -4.34 -0.30 -17.18
N VAL A 98 -3.51 -1.25 -16.79
CA VAL A 98 -2.30 -1.01 -16.00
C VAL A 98 -1.11 -1.66 -16.69
N ALA A 99 0.04 -0.98 -16.65
CA ALA A 99 1.29 -1.50 -17.22
C ALA A 99 2.07 -2.41 -16.24
N PHE A 100 1.57 -2.58 -15.02
CA PHE A 100 2.24 -3.30 -13.95
C PHE A 100 1.52 -4.59 -13.55
N LYS A 101 2.25 -5.47 -12.87
CA LYS A 101 1.68 -6.64 -12.19
C LYS A 101 1.17 -6.27 -10.81
N TRP A 102 -0.06 -6.66 -10.50
CA TRP A 102 -0.73 -6.39 -9.23
C TRP A 102 -0.04 -7.02 -8.04
N ILE A 103 0.59 -8.19 -8.21
CA ILE A 103 1.37 -8.81 -7.13
C ILE A 103 2.55 -7.94 -6.70
N ASN A 104 3.27 -7.34 -7.65
CA ASN A 104 4.42 -6.48 -7.35
C ASN A 104 3.94 -5.26 -6.57
N LEU A 105 2.81 -4.70 -7.00
CA LEU A 105 2.19 -3.60 -6.31
C LEU A 105 1.84 -4.00 -4.87
N TYR A 106 1.10 -5.09 -4.67
CA TYR A 106 0.69 -5.56 -3.35
C TYR A 106 1.88 -5.71 -2.39
N THR A 107 3.00 -6.25 -2.88
CA THR A 107 4.22 -6.38 -2.07
C THR A 107 4.91 -5.05 -1.76
N SER A 108 4.87 -4.09 -2.68
CA SER A 108 5.53 -2.78 -2.53
C SER A 108 4.70 -1.75 -1.75
N SER A 109 3.39 -1.95 -1.72
CA SER A 109 2.43 -0.94 -1.31
C SER A 109 1.54 -1.41 -0.18
N PHE A 110 1.94 -2.27 0.76
CA PHE A 110 1.06 -2.61 1.89
C PHE A 110 1.82 -2.68 3.23
N ASP A 111 2.77 -1.76 3.40
CA ASP A 111 3.49 -1.57 4.67
C ASP A 111 3.11 -0.20 5.30
N TRP A 112 2.68 -0.26 6.56
CA TRP A 112 2.46 0.85 7.54
C TRP A 112 1.17 1.69 7.46
N MET A 113 0.98 2.60 8.44
CA MET A 113 -0.26 3.34 8.79
C MET A 113 -0.87 4.14 7.63
N ARG A 114 -1.77 3.51 6.89
CA ARG A 114 -2.47 4.12 5.76
C ARG A 114 -3.79 4.73 6.19
N ILE A 115 -4.15 5.83 5.54
CA ILE A 115 -5.52 6.33 5.56
C ILE A 115 -6.39 5.43 4.67
N GLY A 116 -5.90 5.12 3.47
CA GLY A 116 -6.60 4.32 2.47
C GLY A 116 -6.17 4.69 1.05
N ALA A 117 -7.02 4.39 0.07
CA ALA A 117 -6.85 4.84 -1.29
C ALA A 117 -8.08 5.57 -1.82
N PHE A 118 -7.83 6.45 -2.79
CA PHE A 118 -8.84 7.22 -3.50
C PHE A 118 -8.46 7.29 -4.98
N PHE A 119 -9.36 7.76 -5.82
CA PHE A 119 -9.20 7.87 -7.25
C PHE A 119 -9.17 9.34 -7.65
N LEU A 120 -8.23 9.70 -8.52
CA LEU A 120 -8.22 10.98 -9.23
C LEU A 120 -8.56 10.69 -10.70
N GLU A 121 -9.75 11.08 -11.12
CA GLU A 121 -10.22 11.01 -12.50
C GLU A 121 -9.73 12.22 -13.32
N SER A 122 -9.67 13.41 -12.72
CA SER A 122 -9.19 14.60 -13.40
C SER A 122 -7.68 14.75 -13.32
N SER A 123 -7.13 15.52 -14.26
CA SER A 123 -5.72 15.94 -14.22
C SER A 123 -5.47 17.13 -13.29
N VAL A 124 -6.47 17.50 -12.47
CA VAL A 124 -6.43 18.68 -11.61
C VAL A 124 -6.91 18.31 -10.21
N ALA A 125 -6.07 18.50 -9.20
CA ALA A 125 -6.44 18.28 -7.81
C ALA A 125 -6.57 19.60 -7.05
N LEU A 126 -7.53 19.69 -6.13
CA LEU A 126 -7.60 20.77 -5.15
C LEU A 126 -6.91 20.34 -3.86
N LEU A 127 -5.90 21.10 -3.45
CA LEU A 127 -5.21 20.96 -2.17
C LEU A 127 -5.64 22.08 -1.23
N THR A 128 -5.95 21.76 0.01
CA THR A 128 -6.36 22.77 1.00
C THR A 128 -5.92 22.37 2.40
N ASP A 129 -5.55 23.35 3.22
CA ASP A 129 -5.37 23.22 4.66
C ASP A 129 -6.63 23.63 5.46
N ARG A 130 -7.66 24.13 4.77
CA ARG A 130 -8.93 24.55 5.35
C ARG A 130 -10.07 23.67 4.87
N LEU A 131 -10.71 22.99 5.82
CA LEU A 131 -11.88 22.13 5.57
C LEU A 131 -13.22 22.86 5.66
N ASN A 132 -13.20 24.19 5.80
CA ASN A 132 -14.38 25.04 5.80
C ASN A 132 -14.46 25.78 4.45
N LEU A 133 -14.78 25.08 3.37
CA LEU A 133 -14.95 25.73 2.06
C LEU A 133 -16.29 26.49 1.98
N PRO A 134 -16.33 27.71 1.41
CA PRO A 134 -17.58 28.41 1.17
C PRO A 134 -18.50 27.61 0.24
N ALA A 135 -19.82 27.67 0.50
CA ALA A 135 -20.84 26.78 -0.06
C ALA A 135 -21.04 26.80 -1.60
N LYS A 136 -20.24 27.56 -2.35
CA LYS A 136 -20.31 27.65 -3.82
C LYS A 136 -18.91 27.74 -4.42
N ILE A 137 -18.51 26.73 -5.18
CA ILE A 137 -17.41 26.80 -6.13
C ILE A 137 -17.95 27.52 -7.38
N PRO A 138 -17.42 28.69 -7.78
CA PRO A 138 -17.90 29.44 -8.92
C PRO A 138 -17.48 28.76 -10.23
N GLU A 139 -18.39 28.80 -11.20
CA GLU A 139 -18.27 28.19 -12.53
C GLU A 139 -17.01 28.61 -13.30
N GLU A 140 -16.67 27.77 -14.27
CA GLU A 140 -15.41 27.57 -15.03
C GLU A 140 -14.63 28.81 -15.50
N ASP A 141 -15.22 30.01 -15.56
CA ASP A 141 -14.49 31.24 -15.91
C ASP A 141 -13.78 31.90 -14.70
N ALA A 142 -14.12 31.48 -13.48
CA ALA A 142 -13.61 32.06 -12.23
C ALA A 142 -12.57 31.18 -11.49
N THR A 143 -12.30 29.97 -11.98
CA THR A 143 -11.41 28.98 -11.32
C THR A 143 -9.99 29.49 -11.11
N LYS A 144 -9.48 30.40 -11.95
CA LYS A 144 -8.14 30.99 -11.71
C LYS A 144 -8.09 32.07 -10.62
N ARG A 145 -9.20 32.74 -10.31
CA ARG A 145 -9.20 33.90 -9.38
C ARG A 145 -9.62 33.53 -7.96
N MET A 146 -10.35 32.44 -7.78
CA MET A 146 -10.91 32.11 -6.47
C MET A 146 -9.92 31.45 -5.50
N LEU A 147 -8.81 30.91 -6.00
CA LEU A 147 -7.87 30.09 -5.22
C LEU A 147 -6.82 30.91 -4.47
N GLN A 148 -6.46 32.08 -5.00
CA GLN A 148 -5.53 32.99 -4.31
C GLN A 148 -6.16 33.65 -3.07
N SER A 149 -7.49 33.61 -2.93
CA SER A 149 -8.21 34.23 -1.80
C SER A 149 -8.65 33.24 -0.70
N CYS A 150 -8.54 31.92 -0.92
CA CYS A 150 -9.06 30.90 0.00
C CYS A 150 -7.98 29.96 0.56
N ASP A 151 -6.69 30.29 0.43
CA ASP A 151 -5.56 29.44 0.85
C ASP A 151 -5.62 28.01 0.27
N CYS A 152 -6.21 27.86 -0.92
CA CYS A 152 -6.31 26.59 -1.63
C CYS A 152 -5.36 26.58 -2.84
N CYS A 153 -4.77 25.44 -3.14
CA CYS A 153 -3.90 25.25 -4.29
C CYS A 153 -4.57 24.32 -5.31
N LEU A 154 -4.87 24.82 -6.52
CA LEU A 154 -5.14 23.93 -7.65
C LEU A 154 -3.83 23.45 -8.22
N LEU A 155 -3.70 22.13 -8.32
CA LEU A 155 -2.56 21.46 -8.87
C LEU A 155 -2.93 20.84 -10.20
N ASP A 156 -2.33 21.35 -11.27
CA ASP A 156 -2.50 20.84 -12.63
C ASP A 156 -1.52 19.69 -12.96
N ASN A 157 -1.83 18.97 -14.04
CA ASN A 157 -1.02 17.87 -14.58
C ASN A 157 -0.82 16.74 -13.56
N VAL A 158 -1.85 16.44 -12.77
CA VAL A 158 -1.87 15.30 -11.85
C VAL A 158 -2.14 14.03 -12.62
N LYS A 159 -1.41 12.95 -12.30
CA LYS A 159 -1.64 11.65 -12.91
C LYS A 159 -2.98 11.07 -12.44
N SER A 160 -3.88 10.81 -13.39
CA SER A 160 -5.14 10.12 -13.10
C SER A 160 -4.90 8.66 -12.72
N GLY A 161 -5.72 8.14 -11.82
CA GLY A 161 -5.66 6.75 -11.37
C GLY A 161 -5.86 6.62 -9.87
N ILE A 162 -5.38 5.51 -9.33
CA ILE A 162 -5.45 5.21 -7.90
C ILE A 162 -4.31 5.91 -7.16
N TRP A 163 -4.65 6.57 -6.07
CA TRP A 163 -3.74 7.22 -5.15
C TRP A 163 -3.87 6.60 -3.77
N ILE A 164 -2.73 6.31 -3.15
CA ILE A 164 -2.64 5.79 -1.78
C ILE A 164 -2.29 6.96 -0.87
N ALA A 165 -3.06 7.14 0.19
CA ALA A 165 -2.90 8.21 1.15
C ALA A 165 -2.43 7.68 2.51
N ASP A 166 -1.47 8.40 3.08
CA ASP A 166 -0.83 8.09 4.35
C ASP A 166 -0.76 9.35 5.21
N LEU A 167 -0.80 9.13 6.52
CA LEU A 167 -0.65 10.17 7.51
C LEU A 167 0.60 9.88 8.34
N GLN A 168 1.48 10.86 8.43
CA GLN A 168 2.65 10.80 9.28
C GLN A 168 2.62 11.94 10.29
N LEU A 169 2.73 11.59 11.57
CA LEU A 169 3.13 12.53 12.61
C LEU A 169 4.63 12.36 12.82
N VAL A 170 5.40 13.37 12.45
CA VAL A 170 6.85 13.36 12.60
C VAL A 170 7.27 14.45 13.57
N ARG A 171 8.39 14.22 14.26
CA ARG A 171 9.07 15.29 14.99
C ARG A 171 9.64 16.30 14.01
N CYS A 172 9.87 17.53 14.47
CA CYS A 172 10.38 18.60 13.64
C CYS A 172 11.68 18.15 12.94
N PRO A 173 11.71 18.03 11.61
CA PRO A 173 12.87 17.52 10.89
C PRO A 173 14.04 18.51 10.86
N VAL A 174 13.82 19.76 11.30
CA VAL A 174 14.84 20.81 11.32
C VAL A 174 15.77 20.67 12.54
N CYS A 175 15.21 20.32 13.69
CA CYS A 175 15.92 20.29 14.97
C CYS A 175 16.08 18.87 15.52
N ASP A 176 15.13 17.96 15.27
CA ASP A 176 15.02 16.60 15.87
C ASP A 176 15.23 16.57 17.41
N LEU A 177 14.98 17.69 18.08
CA LEU A 177 15.11 17.82 19.52
C LEU A 177 13.79 17.45 20.20
N ASN A 178 13.86 16.70 21.30
CA ASN A 178 12.70 16.37 22.14
C ASN A 178 11.99 17.59 22.75
N THR A 179 12.65 18.75 22.73
CA THR A 179 12.18 20.03 23.26
C THR A 179 11.65 20.97 22.18
N CYS A 180 11.61 20.51 20.93
CA CYS A 180 11.13 21.27 19.80
C CYS A 180 9.63 20.99 19.66
N ASP A 181 8.79 22.01 19.87
CA ASP A 181 7.34 21.88 19.79
C ASP A 181 6.84 21.49 18.38
N GLY A 182 7.71 21.52 17.37
CA GLY A 182 7.43 21.30 15.95
C GLY A 182 7.04 19.87 15.57
N THR A 183 6.06 19.27 16.26
CA THR A 183 5.31 18.15 15.71
C THR A 183 4.75 18.57 14.36
N MET A 184 5.07 17.80 13.32
CA MET A 184 4.65 18.05 11.96
C MET A 184 3.64 16.97 11.56
N GLN A 185 2.47 17.42 11.09
CA GLN A 185 1.51 16.57 10.43
C GLN A 185 1.79 16.59 8.92
N THR A 186 1.91 15.41 8.33
CA THR A 186 2.11 15.24 6.90
C THR A 186 1.03 14.32 6.31
N LEU A 187 0.23 14.86 5.40
CA LEU A 187 -0.61 14.07 4.49
C LEU A 187 0.18 13.81 3.21
N ASP A 188 0.55 12.55 3.00
CA ASP A 188 1.19 12.09 1.76
C ASP A 188 0.15 11.33 0.92
N ALA A 189 0.04 11.68 -0.36
CA ALA A 189 -0.72 10.92 -1.34
C ALA A 189 0.18 10.58 -2.52
N ARG A 190 0.23 9.29 -2.89
CA ARG A 190 1.12 8.77 -3.93
C ARG A 190 0.35 7.98 -4.96
N HIS A 191 0.60 8.28 -6.24
CA HIS A 191 0.06 7.48 -7.33
C HIS A 191 0.58 6.03 -7.22
N ILE A 192 -0.30 5.06 -7.46
CA ILE A 192 -0.03 3.64 -7.20
C ILE A 192 1.20 3.09 -7.95
N GLU A 193 1.47 3.59 -9.15
CA GLU A 193 2.65 3.21 -9.95
C GLU A 193 3.98 3.70 -9.36
N LEU A 194 3.97 4.74 -8.50
CA LEU A 194 5.19 5.28 -7.92
C LEU A 194 5.89 4.24 -7.03
N PHE A 195 5.13 3.37 -6.36
CA PHE A 195 5.66 2.30 -5.51
C PHE A 195 6.48 1.25 -6.28
N LEU A 196 6.35 1.21 -7.60
CA LEU A 196 7.07 0.29 -8.48
C LEU A 196 8.30 0.94 -9.13
N CYS A 197 8.49 2.25 -8.95
CA CYS A 197 9.63 2.96 -9.50
C CYS A 197 10.87 2.68 -8.66
N GLU A 198 11.93 2.13 -9.27
CA GLU A 198 13.21 1.85 -8.59
C GLU A 198 13.77 3.09 -7.89
N GLY A 199 13.72 4.24 -8.57
CA GLY A 199 14.16 5.51 -8.00
C GLY A 199 13.38 5.90 -6.74
N PHE A 200 12.09 5.59 -6.69
CA PHE A 200 11.30 5.89 -5.49
C PHE A 200 11.64 4.92 -4.36
N GLN A 201 11.77 3.63 -4.67
CA GLN A 201 12.14 2.59 -3.71
C GLN A 201 13.54 2.81 -3.10
N ASN A 202 14.47 3.37 -3.87
CA ASN A 202 15.82 3.69 -3.41
C ASN A 202 15.97 5.11 -2.82
N GLY A 203 14.88 5.89 -2.75
CA GLY A 203 14.86 7.22 -2.13
C GLY A 203 15.48 8.35 -2.97
N SER A 204 15.70 8.16 -4.28
CA SER A 204 16.24 9.19 -5.17
C SER A 204 15.24 10.25 -5.62
N TRP A 205 13.96 10.10 -5.28
CA TRP A 205 12.94 11.08 -5.59
C TRP A 205 12.87 12.14 -4.51
N GLU A 206 12.79 13.41 -4.93
CA GLU A 206 12.70 14.55 -4.04
C GLU A 206 11.40 15.31 -4.26
N TYR A 207 10.87 15.87 -3.17
CA TYR A 207 9.71 16.74 -3.22
C TYR A 207 10.12 18.17 -3.60
N GLU A 208 9.43 18.72 -4.58
CA GLU A 208 9.52 20.13 -4.97
C GLU A 208 8.45 20.95 -4.24
N LEU A 209 8.83 22.10 -3.69
CA LEU A 209 7.90 23.04 -3.04
C LEU A 209 7.11 23.80 -4.12
N ILE A 210 5.78 23.71 -4.07
CA ILE A 210 4.89 24.43 -5.00
C ILE A 210 4.18 25.62 -4.34
N GLY A 211 4.11 25.65 -3.01
CA GLY A 211 3.53 26.75 -2.26
C GLY A 211 3.70 26.60 -0.76
N SER A 212 3.70 27.73 -0.05
CA SER A 212 3.73 27.74 1.42
C SER A 212 3.15 29.04 1.96
N HIS A 213 2.56 28.98 3.15
CA HIS A 213 2.08 30.15 3.89
C HIS A 213 2.15 29.91 5.40
N ASP A 214 2.10 31.02 6.14
CA ASP A 214 2.03 31.01 7.59
C ASP A 214 0.63 31.43 8.04
N VAL A 215 0.07 30.69 8.98
CA VAL A 215 -1.04 31.15 9.82
C VAL A 215 -0.43 31.60 11.13
N LYS A 216 -0.34 32.92 11.36
CA LYS A 216 0.33 33.53 12.53
C LYS A 216 -0.64 33.85 13.66
N GLU A 217 -1.58 32.96 13.87
CA GLU A 217 -2.57 33.03 14.92
C GLU A 217 -2.84 31.62 15.45
N ARG A 218 -3.32 31.54 16.68
CA ARG A 218 -3.70 30.26 17.27
C ARG A 218 -4.74 29.58 16.38
N VAL A 219 -4.46 28.33 16.03
CA VAL A 219 -5.40 27.46 15.33
C VAL A 219 -5.82 26.29 16.20
N ASP A 220 -7.07 25.85 16.04
CA ASP A 220 -7.61 24.72 16.81
C ASP A 220 -7.23 23.35 16.25
N GLY A 221 -6.75 23.30 15.00
CA GLY A 221 -6.40 22.06 14.33
C GLY A 221 -5.50 22.23 13.11
N ALA A 222 -4.70 21.20 12.86
CA ALA A 222 -3.94 20.98 11.64
C ALA A 222 -4.79 20.13 10.69
N SER A 223 -5.35 20.73 9.64
CA SER A 223 -6.20 20.07 8.64
C SER A 223 -5.53 20.06 7.28
N GLY A 224 -5.61 18.96 6.54
CA GLY A 224 -5.08 18.87 5.17
C GLY A 224 -5.95 17.98 4.31
N ALA A 225 -6.23 18.38 3.07
CA ALA A 225 -7.10 17.62 2.19
C ALA A 225 -6.73 17.74 0.70
N ILE A 226 -7.06 16.67 -0.02
CA ILE A 226 -6.86 16.53 -1.46
C ILE A 226 -8.18 16.06 -2.07
N PHE A 227 -8.64 16.75 -3.11
CA PHE A 227 -9.87 16.44 -3.83
C PHE A 227 -9.61 16.34 -5.33
N ASP A 228 -10.35 15.45 -5.99
CA ASP A 228 -10.60 15.57 -7.42
C ASP A 228 -11.54 16.75 -7.68
N VAL A 229 -11.12 17.70 -8.52
CA VAL A 229 -11.91 18.90 -8.83
C VAL A 229 -13.26 18.57 -9.47
N LYS A 230 -13.34 17.54 -10.33
CA LYS A 230 -14.59 17.14 -10.99
C LYS A 230 -15.64 16.67 -9.99
N HIS A 231 -15.20 16.11 -8.87
CA HIS A 231 -16.05 15.45 -7.89
C HIS A 231 -16.20 16.28 -6.60
N LEU A 232 -15.78 17.55 -6.58
CA LEU A 232 -15.90 18.40 -5.39
C LEU A 232 -17.35 18.56 -4.91
N GLU A 233 -18.28 18.63 -5.85
CA GLU A 233 -19.71 18.79 -5.56
C GLU A 233 -20.44 17.46 -5.30
N ASP A 234 -19.76 16.32 -5.48
CA ASP A 234 -20.33 15.02 -5.16
C ASP A 234 -20.64 14.93 -3.68
N ARG A 235 -21.78 14.31 -3.35
CA ARG A 235 -22.24 14.15 -1.97
C ARG A 235 -21.17 13.52 -1.05
N THR A 236 -20.41 12.55 -1.57
CA THR A 236 -19.34 11.89 -0.82
C THR A 236 -18.19 12.84 -0.53
N SER A 237 -17.69 13.57 -1.53
CA SER A 237 -16.61 14.55 -1.36
C SER A 237 -17.02 15.69 -0.43
N ARG A 238 -18.27 16.15 -0.53
CA ARG A 238 -18.81 17.18 0.38
C ARG A 238 -18.86 16.74 1.84
N ALA A 239 -18.97 15.43 2.12
CA ALA A 239 -18.94 14.91 3.49
C ALA A 239 -17.58 15.13 4.17
N VAL A 240 -16.50 15.28 3.40
CA VAL A 240 -15.17 15.60 3.93
C VAL A 240 -15.15 16.98 4.60
N PHE A 241 -15.94 17.94 4.09
CA PHE A 241 -16.07 19.28 4.69
C PHE A 241 -16.89 19.31 5.98
N ASP A 242 -17.68 18.27 6.27
CA ASP A 242 -18.36 18.16 7.55
C ASP A 242 -17.40 17.64 8.62
N LEU A 243 -16.46 18.50 9.04
CA LEU A 243 -15.41 18.18 10.00
C LEU A 243 -15.97 17.56 11.28
N LYS A 244 -17.15 17.99 11.74
CA LYS A 244 -17.79 17.49 12.96
C LYS A 244 -18.20 16.02 12.87
N SER A 245 -18.40 15.49 11.67
CA SER A 245 -18.84 14.11 11.45
C SER A 245 -17.72 13.08 11.65
N TRP A 246 -16.45 13.48 11.53
CA TRP A 246 -15.31 12.55 11.52
C TRP A 246 -14.07 12.99 12.31
N ALA A 247 -13.90 14.29 12.56
CA ALA A 247 -12.75 14.78 13.33
C ALA A 247 -12.84 14.42 14.81
N GLY A 248 -11.70 14.53 15.50
CA GLY A 248 -11.61 14.30 16.94
C GLY A 248 -12.50 15.29 17.69
N LYS A 249 -13.11 14.84 18.79
CA LYS A 249 -13.80 15.74 19.72
C LYS A 249 -12.81 16.79 20.26
N PRO A 250 -13.29 17.94 20.76
CA PRO A 250 -12.42 18.90 21.46
C PRO A 250 -11.57 18.18 22.52
N ASN A 251 -10.26 18.45 22.53
CA ASN A 251 -9.23 17.81 23.36
C ASN A 251 -8.85 16.35 22.98
N ASP A 252 -9.39 15.78 21.90
CA ASP A 252 -8.82 14.58 21.28
C ASP A 252 -7.68 15.00 20.35
N TRP A 253 -6.45 14.80 20.81
CA TRP A 253 -5.22 15.12 20.09
C TRP A 253 -4.77 14.01 19.13
N GLN A 254 -5.53 12.91 19.03
CA GLN A 254 -5.21 11.87 18.05
C GLN A 254 -5.61 12.34 16.66
N PRO A 255 -4.73 12.17 15.66
CA PRO A 255 -5.10 12.45 14.28
C PRO A 255 -6.27 11.60 13.83
N LYS A 256 -7.18 12.23 13.09
CA LYS A 256 -8.25 11.55 12.37
C LYS A 256 -8.03 11.74 10.88
N ALA A 257 -8.52 10.78 10.13
CA ALA A 257 -8.54 10.86 8.68
C ALA A 257 -9.90 10.39 8.17
N THR A 258 -10.30 10.94 7.04
CA THR A 258 -11.47 10.49 6.29
C THR A 258 -11.07 10.32 4.83
N ILE A 259 -11.68 9.33 4.18
CA ILE A 259 -11.43 9.05 2.78
C ILE A 259 -12.73 8.70 2.09
N THR A 260 -12.84 9.16 0.86
CA THR A 260 -13.94 8.88 -0.05
C THR A 260 -13.34 8.43 -1.37
N LEU A 261 -14.19 8.06 -2.33
CA LEU A 261 -13.72 7.64 -3.64
C LEU A 261 -12.86 8.71 -4.34
N HIS A 262 -13.14 10.00 -4.15
CA HIS A 262 -12.49 11.10 -4.89
C HIS A 262 -11.85 12.16 -3.99
N ALA A 263 -11.68 11.87 -2.70
CA ALA A 263 -11.10 12.82 -1.76
C ALA A 263 -10.51 12.13 -0.53
N VAL A 264 -9.48 12.73 0.04
CA VAL A 264 -8.90 12.33 1.33
C VAL A 264 -8.63 13.58 2.17
N ALA A 265 -8.83 13.46 3.49
CA ALA A 265 -8.47 14.51 4.42
C ALA A 265 -7.98 13.96 5.75
N VAL A 266 -7.19 14.78 6.44
CA VAL A 266 -6.69 14.54 7.79
C VAL A 266 -6.97 15.76 8.65
N ASN A 267 -7.19 15.53 9.94
CA ASN A 267 -7.25 16.57 10.95
C ASN A 267 -6.68 16.09 12.28
N THR A 268 -5.79 16.89 12.85
CA THR A 268 -5.33 16.74 14.24
C THR A 268 -5.69 18.00 15.01
N ASN A 269 -6.46 17.86 16.09
CA ASN A 269 -6.69 19.00 16.96
C ASN A 269 -5.38 19.41 17.63
N LEU A 270 -5.19 20.70 17.87
CA LEU A 270 -3.95 21.25 18.41
C LEU A 270 -4.16 21.86 19.79
N GLN A 271 -3.14 21.70 20.64
CA GLN A 271 -3.04 22.45 21.88
C GLN A 271 -2.76 23.93 21.60
N GLU A 272 -2.61 24.74 22.63
CA GLU A 272 -2.23 26.14 22.48
C GLU A 272 -0.93 26.26 21.66
N ASN A 273 -0.94 27.15 20.66
CA ASN A 273 0.13 27.29 19.67
C ASN A 273 0.19 28.73 19.14
N GLU A 274 1.32 29.09 18.53
CA GLU A 274 1.55 30.38 17.89
C GLU A 274 1.13 30.41 16.41
N GLY A 275 0.68 29.26 15.90
CA GLY A 275 0.17 29.10 14.55
C GLY A 275 0.80 27.93 13.81
N LEU A 276 0.66 27.94 12.47
CA LEU A 276 1.15 26.89 11.59
C LEU A 276 1.92 27.45 10.41
N HIS A 277 2.99 26.75 10.03
CA HIS A 277 3.62 26.85 8.73
C HIS A 277 3.15 25.70 7.84
N ILE A 278 2.54 26.03 6.72
CA ILE A 278 1.96 25.07 5.78
C ILE A 278 2.80 25.04 4.51
N LYS A 279 3.08 23.84 3.99
CA LYS A 279 3.72 23.63 2.69
C LYS A 279 2.94 22.64 1.86
N TYR A 280 2.86 22.93 0.57
CA TYR A 280 2.41 22.03 -0.47
C TYR A 280 3.60 21.63 -1.31
N GLN A 281 3.82 20.33 -1.47
CA GLN A 281 4.96 19.80 -2.20
C GLN A 281 4.52 18.67 -3.14
N THR A 282 5.28 18.47 -4.22
CA THR A 282 4.96 17.45 -5.21
C THR A 282 6.19 16.70 -5.70
N MET A 283 5.98 15.50 -6.23
CA MET A 283 6.95 14.78 -7.05
C MET A 283 6.42 14.62 -8.47
N ARG A 284 7.28 14.81 -9.47
CA ARG A 284 6.94 14.69 -10.89
C ARG A 284 7.71 13.57 -11.57
N ALA A 285 7.07 12.88 -12.51
CA ALA A 285 7.69 11.84 -13.32
C ALA A 285 8.62 12.43 -14.40
N GLY A 286 9.77 12.95 -13.98
CA GLY A 286 10.67 13.77 -14.80
C GLY A 286 10.32 15.26 -14.72
N ALA A 287 11.19 16.12 -15.28
CA ALA A 287 11.11 17.58 -15.14
C ALA A 287 9.76 18.18 -15.56
N ASP A 288 9.19 17.69 -16.67
CA ASP A 288 7.88 18.13 -17.20
C ASP A 288 6.80 17.04 -17.05
N GLY A 289 7.06 16.06 -16.17
CA GLY A 289 6.19 14.91 -15.98
C GLY A 289 4.90 15.23 -15.23
N GLN A 290 3.98 14.27 -15.29
CA GLN A 290 2.79 14.29 -14.45
C GLN A 290 3.18 14.25 -12.97
N VAL A 291 2.40 14.90 -12.12
CA VAL A 291 2.52 14.78 -10.67
C VAL A 291 2.11 13.37 -10.26
N VAL A 292 2.98 12.71 -9.49
CA VAL A 292 2.80 11.33 -9.01
C VAL A 292 2.91 11.20 -7.49
N SER A 293 3.29 12.27 -6.78
CA SER A 293 3.17 12.38 -5.33
C SER A 293 2.77 13.79 -4.93
N ILE A 294 1.95 13.90 -3.89
CA ILE A 294 1.49 15.15 -3.29
C ILE A 294 1.72 15.05 -1.79
N ARG A 295 2.28 16.10 -1.20
CA ARG A 295 2.53 16.22 0.23
C ARG A 295 1.97 17.54 0.74
N ILE A 296 1.17 17.47 1.79
CA ILE A 296 0.73 18.64 2.57
C ILE A 296 1.33 18.49 3.97
N SER A 297 2.26 19.38 4.31
CA SER A 297 2.90 19.39 5.63
C SER A 297 2.47 20.62 6.43
N GLN A 298 2.17 20.42 7.70
CA GLN A 298 1.81 21.46 8.66
C GLN A 298 2.69 21.34 9.88
N GLN A 299 3.40 22.41 10.19
CA GLN A 299 4.35 22.48 11.29
C GLN A 299 3.94 23.59 12.24
N LEU A 300 3.97 23.33 13.55
CA LEU A 300 3.77 24.37 14.56
C LEU A 300 4.86 25.45 14.44
N LEU A 301 4.42 26.72 14.50
CA LEU A 301 5.31 27.89 14.57
C LEU A 301 5.89 28.07 15.97
#